data_AF-A0A1H0WWS9-F1
#
_entry.id   AF-A0A1H0WWS9-F1
#
_cell.length_a   1.000
_cell.length_b   1.000
_cell.length_c   1.000
_cell.angle_alpha   90.00
_cell.angle_beta   90.00
_cell.angle_gamma   90.00
#
_symmetry.space_group_name_H-M   'P 1'
#
loop_
_entity.id
_entity.type
_entity.pdbx_description
1 polymer ?
#
loop_
_entity_poly.entity_id
_entity_poly.type
_entity_poly.pdbx_seq_one_letter_code
_entity_poly.pdbx_strand_id
1 'polypeptide(L)'
;MSESSCSNPRPMDVTIAESVVRTATGTVDSEMVDQIARVLARHSAFSSELADTAARGMLTPEEVTEVSARAHEVTEREIQRVLARAPVHDSEVPVPPQPRGRPAVETYESDPAPVSRTAAAMLGVHP
;
A
#
# COMPACT_ATOMS: atom_id res chain seq x y z
N MET A 1 -23.18 2.72 30.36
CA MET A 1 -22.88 3.57 29.19
C MET A 1 -21.75 2.85 28.46
N SER A 2 -22.06 2.24 27.31
CA SER A 2 -21.05 1.51 26.53
C SER A 2 -20.19 2.55 25.83
N GLU A 3 -18.99 2.79 26.36
CA GLU A 3 -17.96 3.52 25.65
C GLU A 3 -17.74 2.76 24.35
N SER A 4 -18.26 3.34 23.25
CA SER A 4 -17.89 2.89 21.92
C SER A 4 -16.38 3.09 21.87
N SER A 5 -15.61 2.01 21.97
CA SER A 5 -14.16 2.04 21.79
C SER A 5 -13.87 2.61 20.42
N CYS A 6 -13.79 3.94 20.34
CA CYS A 6 -13.23 4.65 19.22
C CYS A 6 -11.75 4.32 19.26
N SER A 7 -11.39 3.19 18.65
CA SER A 7 -10.01 2.86 18.35
C SER A 7 -9.45 4.02 17.55
N ASN A 8 -8.65 4.87 18.20
CA ASN A 8 -8.00 5.98 17.53
C ASN A 8 -7.14 5.42 16.41
N PRO A 9 -7.16 6.01 15.20
CA PRO A 9 -6.34 5.54 14.11
C PRO A 9 -4.87 5.56 14.49
N ARG A 10 -4.16 4.46 14.19
CA ARG A 10 -2.71 4.40 14.36
C ARG A 10 -2.05 5.22 13.24
N PRO A 11 -0.79 5.66 13.42
CA PRO A 11 -0.07 6.39 12.37
C PRO A 11 -0.03 5.66 11.01
N MET A 12 0.01 4.33 11.04
CA MET A 12 -0.06 3.50 9.82
C MET A 12 -1.43 3.60 9.13
N ASP A 13 -2.52 3.59 9.89
CA ASP A 13 -3.88 3.67 9.36
C ASP A 13 -4.09 5.02 8.65
N VAL A 14 -3.51 6.10 9.20
CA VAL A 14 -3.51 7.45 8.58
C VAL A 14 -2.68 7.47 7.30
N THR A 15 -1.48 6.86 7.31
CA THR A 15 -0.61 6.82 6.13
C THR A 15 -1.26 6.05 4.96
N ILE A 16 -1.93 4.94 5.27
CA ILE A 16 -2.69 4.17 4.28
C ILE A 16 -3.87 5.01 3.78
N ALA A 17 -4.62 5.65 4.67
CA ALA A 17 -5.75 6.51 4.30
C ALA A 17 -5.32 7.66 3.37
N GLU A 18 -4.20 8.34 3.67
CA GLU A 18 -3.63 9.39 2.81
C GLU A 18 -3.31 8.87 1.41
N SER A 19 -2.68 7.69 1.32
CA SER A 19 -2.37 7.05 0.04
C SER A 19 -3.63 6.71 -0.76
N VAL A 20 -4.65 6.15 -0.10
CA VAL A 20 -5.94 5.82 -0.72
C VAL A 20 -6.64 7.07 -1.25
N VAL A 21 -6.74 8.12 -0.42
CA VAL A 21 -7.36 9.40 -0.80
C VAL A 21 -6.61 10.02 -1.97
N ARG A 22 -5.29 10.17 -1.88
CA ARG A 22 -4.45 10.73 -2.95
C ARG A 22 -4.62 9.96 -4.26
N THR A 23 -4.67 8.63 -4.19
CA THR A 23 -4.82 7.78 -5.38
C THR A 23 -6.21 7.93 -6.01
N ALA A 24 -7.26 8.05 -5.18
CA ALA A 24 -8.63 8.12 -5.65
C ALA A 24 -9.03 9.50 -6.18
N THR A 25 -8.55 10.58 -5.57
CA THR A 25 -8.98 11.95 -5.90
C THR A 25 -7.88 12.82 -6.50
N GLY A 26 -6.62 12.39 -6.47
CA GLY A 26 -5.48 13.20 -6.90
C GLY A 26 -5.06 14.29 -5.91
N THR A 27 -5.81 14.49 -4.82
CA THR A 27 -5.54 15.48 -3.76
C THR A 27 -5.58 14.81 -2.39
N VAL A 28 -5.08 15.50 -1.36
CA VAL A 28 -5.22 15.02 0.03
C VAL A 28 -6.25 15.88 0.73
N ASP A 29 -7.41 15.29 1.02
CA ASP A 29 -8.44 15.87 1.86
C ASP A 29 -8.33 15.29 3.28
N SER A 30 -7.99 16.13 4.25
CA SER A 30 -7.77 15.70 5.64
C SER A 30 -9.01 15.08 6.28
N GLU A 31 -10.21 15.54 5.94
CA GLU A 31 -11.46 15.00 6.48
C GLU A 31 -11.70 13.59 5.96
N MET A 32 -11.48 13.35 4.66
CA MET A 32 -11.58 12.02 4.08
C MET A 32 -10.50 11.08 4.59
N VAL A 33 -9.27 11.58 4.77
CA VAL A 33 -8.17 10.82 5.39
C VAL A 33 -8.58 10.38 6.79
N ASP A 34 -9.11 11.27 7.62
CA ASP A 34 -9.59 10.93 8.95
C ASP A 34 -10.74 9.91 8.93
N GLN A 35 -11.67 10.05 7.99
CA GLN A 35 -12.78 9.10 7.84
C GLN A 35 -12.29 7.71 7.44
N ILE A 36 -11.41 7.60 6.44
CA ILE A 36 -10.85 6.33 5.99
C ILE A 36 -9.92 5.73 7.06
N ALA A 37 -9.13 6.55 7.75
CA ALA A 37 -8.27 6.09 8.84
C ALA A 37 -9.09 5.49 9.99
N ARG A 38 -10.27 6.07 10.32
CA ARG A 38 -11.20 5.47 11.29
C ARG A 38 -11.80 4.16 10.81
N VAL A 39 -12.12 4.02 9.52
CA VAL A 39 -12.58 2.75 8.93
C VAL A 39 -11.50 1.67 9.10
N LEU A 40 -10.25 2.00 8.77
CA LEU A 40 -9.11 1.08 8.90
C LEU A 40 -8.83 0.72 10.36
N ALA A 41 -8.93 1.67 11.28
CA ALA A 41 -8.78 1.44 12.71
C ALA A 41 -9.82 0.45 13.25
N ARG A 42 -11.09 0.60 12.83
CA ARG A 42 -12.17 -0.35 13.17
C ARG A 42 -11.90 -1.74 12.61
N HIS A 43 -11.48 -1.83 11.35
CA HIS A 43 -11.13 -3.11 10.74
C HIS A 43 -9.98 -3.81 11.49
N SER A 44 -8.95 -3.06 11.87
CA SER A 44 -7.83 -3.63 12.64
C SER A 44 -8.27 -4.11 14.01
N ALA A 45 -9.13 -3.37 14.72
CA ALA A 45 -9.65 -3.79 16.02
C ALA A 45 -10.46 -5.07 15.89
N PHE A 46 -11.35 -5.14 14.90
CA PHE A 46 -12.13 -6.33 14.58
C PHE A 46 -11.23 -7.54 14.28
N SER A 47 -10.20 -7.36 13.44
CA SER A 47 -9.26 -8.44 13.11
C SER A 47 -8.48 -8.94 14.33
N SER A 48 -8.15 -8.06 15.28
CA SER A 48 -7.56 -8.46 16.57
C SER A 48 -8.53 -9.30 17.40
N GLU A 49 -9.79 -8.88 17.53
CA GLU A 49 -10.82 -9.64 18.25
C GLU A 49 -11.12 -11.01 17.59
N LEU A 50 -11.12 -11.05 16.25
CA LEU A 50 -11.26 -12.29 15.48
C LEU A 50 -10.09 -13.24 15.74
N ALA A 51 -8.86 -12.73 15.72
CA ALA A 51 -7.66 -13.50 16.02
C ALA A 51 -7.67 -14.04 17.46
N ASP A 52 -8.07 -13.22 18.44
CA ASP A 52 -8.18 -13.64 19.84
C ASP A 52 -9.23 -14.74 20.02
N THR A 53 -10.36 -14.64 19.32
CA THR A 53 -11.44 -15.64 19.35
C THR A 53 -10.99 -16.95 18.69
N ALA A 54 -10.28 -16.86 17.56
CA ALA A 54 -9.67 -18.00 16.89
C ALA A 54 -8.60 -18.68 17.78
N ALA A 55 -7.77 -17.91 18.47
CA ALA A 55 -6.73 -18.42 19.37
C ALA A 55 -7.31 -19.18 20.58
N ARG A 56 -8.54 -18.85 20.99
CA ARG A 56 -9.30 -19.61 22.01
C ARG A 56 -9.92 -20.90 21.48
N GLY A 57 -9.77 -21.20 20.18
CA GLY A 57 -10.36 -22.37 19.54
C GLY A 57 -11.88 -22.27 19.37
N MET A 58 -12.44 -21.06 19.41
CA MET A 58 -13.89 -20.84 19.31
C MET A 58 -14.40 -20.76 17.86
N LEU A 59 -13.48 -20.69 16.90
CA LEU A 59 -13.76 -20.63 15.47
C LEU A 59 -12.86 -21.63 14.75
N THR A 60 -13.41 -22.26 13.73
CA THR A 60 -12.65 -23.06 12.77
C THR A 60 -11.85 -22.15 11.82
N PRO A 61 -10.79 -22.67 11.17
CA PRO A 61 -10.04 -21.90 10.16
C PRO A 61 -10.92 -21.39 9.01
N GLU A 62 -11.91 -22.18 8.60
CA GLU A 62 -12.87 -21.84 7.55
C GLU A 62 -13.75 -20.64 7.98
N GLU A 63 -14.27 -20.65 9.21
CA GLU A 63 -15.07 -19.54 9.75
C GLU A 63 -14.25 -18.26 9.88
N VAL A 64 -13.00 -18.35 10.36
CA VAL A 64 -12.10 -17.17 10.42
C VAL A 64 -11.88 -16.57 9.04
N THR A 65 -11.67 -17.42 8.04
CA THR A 65 -11.46 -16.98 6.65
C THR A 65 -12.71 -16.30 6.10
N GLU A 66 -13.89 -16.88 6.29
CA GLU A 66 -15.16 -16.30 5.83
C GLU A 66 -15.45 -14.96 6.51
N VAL A 67 -15.29 -14.90 7.83
CA VAL A 67 -15.55 -13.68 8.62
C VAL A 67 -14.56 -12.57 8.24
N SER A 68 -13.28 -12.91 8.07
CA SER A 68 -12.25 -11.97 7.62
C SER A 68 -12.56 -11.42 6.23
N ALA A 69 -12.93 -12.28 5.27
CA ALA A 69 -13.30 -11.87 3.92
C ALA A 69 -14.51 -10.92 3.92
N ARG A 70 -15.56 -11.26 4.68
CA ARG A 70 -16.74 -10.38 4.84
C ARG A 70 -16.38 -9.05 5.48
N ALA A 71 -15.52 -9.04 6.49
CA ALA A 71 -15.06 -7.81 7.12
C ALA A 71 -14.26 -6.93 6.14
N HIS A 72 -13.42 -7.54 5.29
CA HIS A 72 -12.71 -6.83 4.24
C HIS A 72 -13.65 -6.18 3.23
N GLU A 73 -14.63 -6.92 2.71
CA GLU A 73 -15.64 -6.36 1.79
C GLU A 73 -16.40 -5.18 2.40
N VAL A 74 -16.77 -5.28 3.69
CA VAL A 74 -17.44 -4.17 4.39
C VAL A 74 -16.53 -2.96 4.45
N THR A 75 -15.27 -3.13 4.84
CA THR A 75 -14.26 -2.07 4.89
C THR A 75 -14.09 -1.40 3.53
N GLU A 76 -13.97 -2.16 2.44
CA GLU A 76 -13.88 -1.62 1.08
C GLU A 76 -15.12 -0.80 0.70
N ARG A 77 -16.33 -1.31 0.98
CA ARG A 77 -17.58 -0.58 0.73
C ARG A 77 -17.69 0.70 1.58
N GLU A 78 -17.17 0.71 2.80
CA GLU A 78 -17.12 1.94 3.61
C GLU A 78 -16.17 2.97 2.98
N ILE A 79 -14.97 2.56 2.59
CA ILE A 79 -13.98 3.42 1.95
C ILE A 79 -14.55 4.00 0.65
N GLN A 80 -15.14 3.17 -0.20
CA GLN A 80 -15.81 3.61 -1.43
C GLN A 80 -16.93 4.61 -1.16
N ARG A 81 -17.72 4.43 -0.08
CA ARG A 81 -18.76 5.39 0.31
C ARG A 81 -18.19 6.73 0.76
N VAL A 82 -17.04 6.74 1.45
CA VAL A 82 -16.34 7.99 1.80
C VAL A 82 -15.84 8.68 0.54
N LEU A 83 -15.17 7.94 -0.34
CA LEU A 83 -14.64 8.47 -1.60
C LEU A 83 -15.74 8.98 -2.54
N ALA A 84 -16.89 8.30 -2.60
CA ALA A 84 -18.04 8.73 -3.41
C ALA A 84 -18.70 10.03 -2.91
N ARG A 85 -18.43 10.45 -1.67
CA ARG A 85 -18.89 11.73 -1.12
C ARG A 85 -17.91 12.87 -1.39
N ALA A 86 -16.72 12.58 -1.94
CA ALA A 86 -15.79 13.61 -2.36
C ALA A 86 -16.50 14.52 -3.37
N PRO A 87 -16.43 15.86 -3.22
CA PRO A 87 -16.89 16.74 -4.26
C PRO A 87 -16.12 16.39 -5.53
N VAL A 88 -16.83 16.15 -6.64
CA VAL A 88 -16.19 16.05 -7.96
C VAL A 88 -15.51 17.39 -8.19
N HIS A 89 -14.20 17.46 -8.00
CA HIS A 89 -13.45 18.60 -8.45
C HIS A 89 -13.47 18.57 -9.98
N ASP A 90 -14.39 19.34 -10.56
CA ASP A 90 -14.23 19.93 -11.89
C ASP A 90 -12.95 20.78 -11.85
N SER A 91 -11.81 20.14 -12.03
CA SER A 91 -10.54 20.79 -12.32
C SER A 91 -9.81 19.89 -13.29
N GLU A 92 -10.32 19.94 -14.52
CA GLU A 92 -9.64 19.55 -15.73
C GLU A 92 -8.32 20.32 -15.85
N VAL A 93 -7.21 19.66 -15.50
CA VAL A 93 -5.96 19.81 -16.25
C VAL A 93 -5.43 18.38 -16.44
N PRO A 94 -5.39 17.85 -17.67
CA PRO A 94 -4.66 16.62 -17.93
C PRO A 94 -3.20 16.92 -17.60
N VAL A 95 -2.69 16.41 -16.48
CA VAL A 95 -1.25 16.35 -16.27
C VAL A 95 -0.73 15.41 -17.36
N PRO A 96 0.05 15.89 -18.34
CA PRO A 96 0.63 14.98 -19.32
C PRO A 96 1.43 13.94 -18.55
N PRO A 97 1.40 12.66 -18.96
CA PRO A 97 2.19 11.63 -18.31
C PRO A 97 3.65 12.09 -18.35
N GLN A 98 4.15 12.51 -17.19
CA GLN A 98 5.56 12.77 -17.00
C GLN A 98 6.26 11.47 -17.42
N PRO A 99 7.15 11.50 -18.44
CA PRO A 99 7.89 10.32 -18.79
C PRO A 99 8.60 9.88 -17.52
N ARG A 100 8.24 8.69 -17.01
CA ARG A 100 8.96 8.04 -15.92
C ARG A 100 10.41 8.06 -16.38
N GLY A 101 11.22 8.87 -15.68
CA GLY A 101 12.66 8.92 -15.90
C GLY A 101 13.11 7.48 -15.96
N ARG A 102 13.47 7.03 -17.16
CA ARG A 102 14.13 5.76 -17.34
C ARG A 102 15.30 5.79 -16.34
N PRO A 103 15.59 4.71 -15.60
CA PRO A 103 16.92 4.63 -15.01
C PRO A 103 17.89 4.93 -16.14
N ALA A 104 18.81 5.88 -15.93
CA ALA A 104 19.91 6.08 -16.84
C ALA A 104 20.68 4.76 -16.86
N VAL A 105 20.30 3.87 -17.77
CA VAL A 105 21.15 2.76 -18.18
C VAL A 105 22.25 3.48 -18.93
N GLU A 106 23.39 3.68 -18.27
CA GLU A 106 24.65 3.97 -18.93
C GLU A 106 24.87 2.84 -19.92
N THR A 107 24.42 3.05 -21.16
CA THR A 107 24.85 2.25 -22.28
C THR A 107 26.33 2.51 -22.42
N TYR A 108 27.15 1.58 -21.93
CA TYR A 108 28.54 1.45 -22.36
C TYR A 108 28.50 1.34 -23.88
N GLU A 109 28.88 2.43 -24.54
CA GLU A 109 29.17 2.45 -25.96
C GLU A 109 30.35 1.49 -26.17
N SER A 110 30.04 0.30 -26.69
CA SER A 110 31.04 -0.61 -27.22
C SER A 110 31.49 -0.05 -28.57
N ASP A 111 32.54 0.77 -28.57
CA ASP A 111 33.35 1.00 -29.76
C ASP A 111 34.47 -0.06 -29.80
N PRO A 112 34.60 -0.87 -30.86
CA PRO A 112 35.56 -1.95 -30.90
C PRO A 112 36.91 -1.48 -31.47
N ALA A 113 37.97 -1.57 -30.66
CA ALA A 113 39.31 -1.82 -31.21
C ALA A 113 40.23 -2.53 -30.20
N PRO A 114 41.07 -3.49 -30.66
CA PRO A 114 41.66 -4.49 -29.80
C PRO A 114 43.06 -4.09 -29.34
N VAL A 115 43.34 -4.21 -28.04
CA VAL A 115 44.71 -4.51 -27.60
C VAL A 115 44.65 -5.50 -26.45
N SER A 116 45.00 -6.74 -26.77
CA SER A 116 45.16 -7.88 -25.88
C SER A 116 46.03 -7.53 -24.67
N ARG A 117 45.43 -7.54 -23.47
CA ARG A 117 46.13 -7.86 -22.22
C ARG A 117 45.33 -8.93 -21.49
N THR A 118 45.68 -10.16 -21.82
CA THR A 118 45.17 -11.40 -21.23
C THR A 118 45.34 -11.39 -19.71
N ALA A 119 44.25 -11.65 -18.99
CA ALA A 119 44.17 -11.78 -17.53
C ALA A 119 44.93 -12.98 -16.93
N ALA A 120 45.72 -13.71 -17.72
CA ALA A 120 46.45 -14.90 -17.31
C ALA A 120 47.71 -14.62 -16.47
N ALA A 121 48.10 -13.36 -16.28
CA ALA A 121 49.32 -12.99 -15.54
C ALA A 121 49.12 -12.76 -14.03
N MET A 122 47.89 -12.86 -13.51
CA MET A 122 47.57 -12.50 -12.10
C MET A 122 47.27 -13.68 -11.18
N LEU A 123 47.16 -14.90 -11.71
CA LEU A 123 46.97 -16.12 -10.91
C LEU A 123 48.24 -16.95 -11.03
N GLY A 124 49.22 -16.61 -10.18
CA GLY A 124 50.53 -17.25 -10.12
C GLY A 124 50.46 -18.74 -9.82
N VAL A 125 50.32 -19.54 -10.88
CA VAL A 125 50.52 -20.98 -10.87
C VAL A 125 51.27 -21.34 -12.15
N HIS A 126 52.55 -21.67 -12.05
CA HIS A 126 53.29 -22.37 -13.08
C HIS A 126 53.64 -23.78 -12.57
N PRO A 127 53.69 -24.79 -13.45
CA PRO A 127 54.33 -26.08 -13.17
C PRO A 127 55.85 -25.95 -13.00
#